data_AF-A0A565CJ15-F1
#
_entry.id   AF-A0A565CJ15-F1
#
_cell.length_a   1.000
_cell.length_b   1.000
_cell.length_c   1.000
_cell.angle_alpha   90.00
_cell.angle_beta   90.00
_cell.angle_gamma   90.00
#
_symmetry.space_group_name_H-M   'P 1'
#
loop_
_entity.id
_entity.type
_entity.pdbx_description
1 polymer ?
#
loop_
_entity_poly.entity_id
_entity_poly.type
_entity_poly.pdbx_seq_one_letter_code
_entity_poly.pdbx_strand_id
1 'polypeptide(L)'
;MNMSRVEQQVIRFSTGKTTPVGYLPDPASINKFRVSTCSKNSEQGNGKSFLKRKKTDGFTNGARDQSKLRPKLTETVKRKLSLGARILQVGGLEKIYKRLFRVSENEKLFKTYQCYLSTTAGPIAGLLFISSKKMAFCSERSIKVASPQGDMIRVHYKVSIPLCKINRVNQSQNTKKPSQKYLEVVTVDGFDFWFMGFLSYQKAFNCLEKALSLSFEDSEEQ
;
A
#
# COMPACT_ATOMS: atom_id res chain seq x y z
N MET A 1 -5.82 -14.15 -15.55
CA MET A 1 -4.41 -14.43 -15.88
C MET A 1 -4.15 -15.89 -15.54
N ASN A 2 -3.81 -16.71 -16.53
CA ASN A 2 -3.56 -18.14 -16.32
C ASN A 2 -2.11 -18.30 -15.85
N MET A 3 -1.91 -18.72 -14.59
CA MET A 3 -0.59 -18.89 -13.95
C MET A 3 0.06 -20.18 -14.45
N SER A 4 0.49 -20.20 -15.71
CA SER A 4 1.17 -21.39 -16.25
C SER A 4 2.57 -21.51 -15.66
N ARG A 5 2.73 -22.54 -14.81
CA ARG A 5 3.94 -23.19 -14.28
C ARG A 5 4.97 -22.24 -13.66
N VAL A 6 4.92 -22.19 -12.33
CA VAL A 6 5.82 -21.44 -11.46
C VAL A 6 6.73 -22.43 -10.75
N GLU A 7 8.04 -22.20 -10.75
CA GLU A 7 8.95 -22.88 -9.83
C GLU A 7 8.92 -22.17 -8.47
N GLN A 8 8.76 -22.94 -7.39
CA GLN A 8 8.67 -22.42 -6.03
C GLN A 8 9.82 -22.96 -5.16
N GLN A 9 10.52 -22.07 -4.47
CA GLN A 9 11.42 -22.43 -3.38
C GLN A 9 10.75 -22.03 -2.05
N VAL A 10 10.61 -23.00 -1.15
CA VAL A 10 9.79 -22.90 0.07
C VAL A 10 10.68 -22.84 1.29
N ILE A 11 10.49 -21.83 2.15
CA ILE A 11 11.06 -21.79 3.50
C ILE A 11 9.91 -21.94 4.49
N ARG A 12 9.95 -22.99 5.32
CA ARG A 12 8.99 -23.26 6.40
C ARG A 12 9.62 -22.92 7.74
N PHE A 13 8.90 -22.20 8.59
CA PHE A 13 9.32 -21.94 9.97
C PHE A 13 8.52 -22.85 10.92
N SER A 14 9.21 -23.50 11.85
CA SER A 14 8.61 -24.38 12.87
C SER A 14 7.83 -23.54 13.88
N THR A 15 6.67 -24.02 14.33
CA THR A 15 5.86 -23.38 15.37
C THR A 15 5.94 -24.18 16.67
N GLY A 16 6.39 -23.52 17.74
CA GLY A 16 6.18 -23.97 19.11
C GLY A 16 4.68 -24.00 19.44
N LYS A 17 4.23 -25.04 20.13
CA LYS A 17 2.83 -25.24 20.48
C LYS A 17 2.37 -24.17 21.48
N THR A 18 1.33 -23.42 21.15
CA THR A 18 0.57 -22.64 22.15
C THR A 18 -0.92 -22.74 21.86
N THR A 19 -1.67 -23.03 22.92
CA THR A 19 -3.11 -23.34 22.96
C THR A 19 -4.02 -22.18 22.56
N PRO A 20 -5.27 -22.44 22.12
CA PRO A 20 -6.13 -21.44 21.50
C PRO A 20 -6.82 -20.59 22.57
N VAL A 21 -6.48 -19.30 22.63
CA VAL A 21 -7.32 -18.31 23.31
C VAL A 21 -8.36 -17.83 22.29
N GLY A 22 -9.62 -18.20 22.55
CA GLY A 22 -10.77 -17.80 21.74
C GLY A 22 -10.98 -16.29 21.79
N TYR A 23 -11.09 -15.66 20.63
CA TYR A 23 -11.54 -14.29 20.51
C TYR A 23 -13.01 -14.29 20.09
N LEU A 24 -13.84 -13.77 20.99
CA LEU A 24 -15.21 -13.32 20.74
C LEU A 24 -15.19 -12.18 19.72
N PRO A 25 -16.05 -12.16 18.68
CA PRO A 25 -16.10 -11.06 17.73
C PRO A 25 -16.94 -9.91 18.31
N ASP A 26 -16.36 -8.70 18.34
CA ASP A 26 -17.09 -7.43 18.47
C ASP A 26 -17.73 -7.08 17.10
N PRO A 27 -19.03 -6.71 17.01
CA PRO A 27 -19.76 -6.72 15.76
C PRO A 27 -19.62 -5.37 15.03
N ALA A 28 -18.52 -5.18 14.30
CA ALA A 28 -18.41 -4.07 13.34
C ALA A 28 -17.38 -4.33 12.24
N SER A 29 -17.63 -5.28 11.33
CA SER A 29 -17.25 -5.19 9.90
C SER A 29 -17.51 -6.52 9.17
N ILE A 30 -18.76 -6.75 8.79
CA ILE A 30 -19.05 -7.72 7.75
C ILE A 30 -18.62 -7.09 6.42
N ASN A 31 -17.35 -7.31 6.03
CA ASN A 31 -16.84 -6.94 4.72
C ASN A 31 -17.51 -7.80 3.63
N LYS A 32 -18.68 -7.38 3.18
CA LYS A 32 -19.21 -7.74 1.85
C LYS A 32 -19.14 -6.53 0.94
N PHE A 33 -17.91 -6.16 0.55
CA PHE A 33 -17.70 -5.10 -0.44
C PHE A 33 -17.56 -5.72 -1.83
N ARG A 34 -18.59 -5.51 -2.65
CA ARG A 34 -18.62 -5.94 -4.05
C ARG A 34 -17.98 -4.85 -4.92
N VAL A 35 -16.91 -5.19 -5.63
CA VAL A 35 -16.28 -4.30 -6.62
C VAL A 35 -17.06 -4.44 -7.93
N SER A 36 -17.72 -3.37 -8.37
CA SER A 36 -18.32 -3.29 -9.71
C SER A 36 -17.25 -2.86 -10.72
N THR A 37 -17.08 -3.66 -11.78
CA THR A 37 -16.23 -3.33 -12.93
C THR A 37 -17.05 -2.59 -13.99
N CYS A 38 -16.60 -1.41 -14.42
CA CYS A 38 -17.11 -0.77 -15.62
C CYS A 38 -15.99 -0.62 -16.67
N SER A 39 -16.31 -1.01 -17.89
CA SER A 39 -15.45 -1.09 -19.08
C SER A 39 -15.82 -0.04 -20.14
N LYS A 40 -14.81 0.33 -20.97
CA LYS A 40 -14.81 1.05 -22.28
C LYS A 40 -14.59 2.58 -22.20
N ASN A 41 -13.45 3.11 -22.73
CA ASN A 41 -13.10 3.60 -24.09
C ASN A 41 -13.68 5.04 -24.33
N SER A 42 -13.06 6.05 -24.98
CA SER A 42 -12.03 6.18 -26.03
C SER A 42 -11.46 7.63 -26.12
N GLU A 43 -10.30 7.77 -26.79
CA GLU A 43 -9.82 8.80 -27.76
C GLU A 43 -9.90 10.32 -27.44
N GLN A 44 -8.77 11.07 -27.38
CA GLN A 44 -7.87 11.62 -28.42
C GLN A 44 -8.29 13.03 -28.89
N GLY A 45 -7.39 14.02 -28.82
CA GLY A 45 -7.61 15.37 -29.35
C GLY A 45 -6.58 16.40 -28.90
N ASN A 46 -5.60 16.66 -29.77
CA ASN A 46 -4.50 17.62 -29.65
C ASN A 46 -4.95 19.01 -30.17
N GLY A 47 -4.41 20.11 -29.63
CA GLY A 47 -4.70 21.45 -30.18
C GLY A 47 -4.18 22.61 -29.33
N LYS A 48 -2.98 23.11 -29.65
CA LYS A 48 -2.54 24.46 -29.27
C LYS A 48 -3.20 25.45 -30.23
N SER A 49 -3.58 26.66 -29.77
CA SER A 49 -2.96 27.91 -30.24
C SER A 49 -3.71 29.22 -29.90
N PHE A 50 -2.88 30.28 -29.85
CA PHE A 50 -3.08 31.71 -30.12
C PHE A 50 -3.81 32.66 -29.16
N LEU A 51 -3.10 33.78 -28.93
CA LEU A 51 -3.44 34.99 -28.20
C LEU A 51 -4.68 35.70 -28.75
N LYS A 52 -5.42 36.36 -27.85
CA LYS A 52 -5.99 37.69 -28.14
C LYS A 52 -6.10 38.55 -26.88
N ARG A 53 -5.57 39.77 -26.99
CA ARG A 53 -5.49 40.84 -25.98
C ARG A 53 -6.47 41.96 -26.36
N LYS A 54 -7.17 42.56 -25.38
CA LYS A 54 -7.79 43.91 -25.43
C LYS A 54 -8.10 44.34 -23.97
N LYS A 55 -7.33 45.28 -23.35
CA LYS A 55 -7.56 46.75 -23.13
C LYS A 55 -8.85 47.05 -22.34
N THR A 56 -9.00 47.93 -21.33
CA THR A 56 -8.17 48.85 -20.49
C THR A 56 -9.11 49.41 -19.39
N ASP A 57 -8.57 49.70 -18.21
CA ASP A 57 -8.92 50.65 -17.12
C ASP A 57 -10.36 51.05 -16.70
N GLY A 58 -10.55 51.09 -15.37
CA GLY A 58 -11.64 51.79 -14.68
C GLY A 58 -11.53 51.66 -13.16
N PHE A 59 -11.03 52.70 -12.48
CA PHE A 59 -10.97 52.86 -11.02
C PHE A 59 -12.38 52.90 -10.39
N THR A 60 -12.57 52.28 -9.22
CA THR A 60 -12.95 52.93 -7.94
C THR A 60 -13.47 51.91 -6.92
N ASN A 61 -13.27 52.27 -5.65
CA ASN A 61 -13.39 51.47 -4.45
C ASN A 61 -14.80 50.94 -4.18
N GLY A 62 -14.89 49.67 -3.82
CA GLY A 62 -16.09 49.04 -3.24
C GLY A 62 -15.66 48.03 -2.19
N ALA A 63 -15.38 48.52 -0.98
CA ALA A 63 -15.25 47.68 0.20
C ALA A 63 -16.59 46.99 0.48
N ARG A 64 -16.68 45.69 0.21
CA ARG A 64 -17.69 44.80 0.79
C ARG A 64 -17.07 43.44 1.05
N ASP A 65 -17.28 43.00 2.29
CA ASP A 65 -16.86 41.73 2.88
C ASP A 65 -16.74 40.57 1.89
N GLN A 66 -15.52 40.13 1.69
CA GLN A 66 -15.21 38.81 1.14
C GLN A 66 -14.39 38.08 2.20
N SER A 67 -15.06 37.56 3.23
CA SER A 67 -14.59 36.38 3.96
C SER A 67 -14.64 35.15 3.04
N LYS A 68 -14.05 35.25 1.84
CA LYS A 68 -13.72 34.10 1.01
C LYS A 68 -12.56 33.42 1.69
N LEU A 69 -12.91 32.51 2.59
CA LEU A 69 -12.11 31.39 3.05
C LEU A 69 -11.23 30.91 1.91
N ARG A 70 -9.99 31.40 1.90
CA ARG A 70 -8.89 30.85 1.11
C ARG A 70 -8.87 29.38 1.50
N PRO A 71 -9.22 28.43 0.61
CA PRO A 71 -9.01 27.02 0.91
C PRO A 71 -7.52 26.92 1.19
N LYS A 72 -7.14 26.58 2.42
CA LYS A 72 -5.75 26.51 2.86
C LYS A 72 -5.01 25.72 1.78
N LEU A 73 -4.07 26.36 1.09
CA LEU A 73 -3.33 25.78 -0.05
C LEU A 73 -2.73 24.40 0.31
N THR A 74 -2.54 24.16 1.61
CA THR A 74 -2.11 22.89 2.21
C THR A 74 -3.07 21.71 2.00
N GLU A 75 -4.38 21.93 1.84
CA GLU A 75 -5.35 20.84 1.69
C GLU A 75 -5.46 20.34 0.25
N THR A 76 -5.34 21.23 -0.73
CA THR A 76 -5.41 20.89 -2.16
C THR A 76 -4.11 20.22 -2.64
N VAL A 77 -2.96 20.58 -2.07
CA VAL A 77 -1.65 20.01 -2.47
C VAL A 77 -1.43 18.61 -1.89
N LYS A 78 -2.05 18.25 -0.76
CA LYS A 78 -2.02 16.87 -0.22
C LYS A 78 -2.50 15.80 -1.20
N ARG A 79 -3.34 16.18 -2.19
CA ARG A 79 -4.08 15.23 -3.03
C ARG A 79 -3.23 14.58 -4.14
N LYS A 80 -2.02 15.08 -4.48
CA LYS A 80 -1.20 14.56 -5.60
C LYS A 80 0.32 14.77 -5.46
N LEU A 81 0.86 14.76 -4.25
CA LEU A 81 2.33 14.79 -4.13
C LEU A 81 2.92 13.47 -4.63
N SER A 82 3.96 13.56 -5.48
CA SER A 82 4.77 12.42 -5.86
C SER A 82 5.34 11.75 -4.61
N LEU A 83 5.62 10.45 -4.68
CA LEU A 83 6.15 9.72 -3.53
C LEU A 83 7.41 10.39 -2.97
N GLY A 84 8.31 10.86 -3.85
CA GLY A 84 9.51 11.62 -3.45
C GLY A 84 9.18 12.90 -2.68
N ALA A 85 8.22 13.70 -3.16
CA ALA A 85 7.78 14.90 -2.45
C ALA A 85 7.13 14.58 -1.09
N ARG A 86 6.39 13.47 -1.00
CA ARG A 86 5.82 13.00 0.28
C ARG A 86 6.91 12.58 1.27
N ILE A 87 7.96 11.91 0.81
CA ILE A 87 9.10 11.51 1.66
C ILE A 87 9.78 12.74 2.23
N LEU A 88 10.05 13.77 1.41
CA LEU A 88 10.66 15.02 1.86
C LEU A 88 9.77 15.76 2.85
N GLN A 89 8.48 15.91 2.54
CA GLN A 89 7.54 16.64 3.38
C GLN A 89 7.34 15.98 4.75
N VAL A 90 7.23 14.66 4.79
CA VAL A 90 7.01 13.91 6.05
C VAL A 90 8.32 13.68 6.80
N GLY A 91 9.48 13.87 6.15
CA GLY A 91 10.81 13.74 6.75
C GLY A 91 11.31 12.30 6.81
N GLY A 92 11.02 11.50 5.78
CA GLY A 92 11.53 10.13 5.62
C GLY A 92 10.46 9.04 5.57
N LEU A 93 10.89 7.83 5.18
CA LEU A 93 10.01 6.66 5.06
C LEU A 93 9.52 6.13 6.40
N GLU A 94 10.32 6.25 7.45
CA GLU A 94 9.93 5.80 8.80
C GLU A 94 8.77 6.64 9.37
N LYS A 95 8.82 7.96 9.19
CA LYS A 95 7.72 8.85 9.58
C LYS A 95 6.46 8.60 8.75
N ILE A 96 6.62 8.30 7.45
CA ILE A 96 5.49 7.86 6.62
C ILE A 96 4.89 6.56 7.16
N TYR A 97 5.73 5.59 7.48
CA TYR A 97 5.30 4.31 8.04
C TYR A 97 4.48 4.47 9.32
N LYS A 98 5.03 5.23 10.29
CA LYS A 98 4.36 5.58 11.56
C LYS A 98 3.04 6.34 11.38
N ARG A 99 2.88 7.08 10.27
CA ARG A 99 1.62 7.76 9.93
C ARG A 99 0.60 6.85 9.25
N LEU A 100 1.07 5.87 8.48
CA LEU A 100 0.21 4.97 7.70
C LEU A 100 -0.30 3.80 8.53
N PHE A 101 0.50 3.31 9.46
CA PHE A 101 0.23 2.15 10.29
C PHE A 101 0.37 2.52 11.77
N ARG A 102 -0.34 1.79 12.63
CA ARG A 102 -0.10 1.86 14.07
C ARG A 102 1.22 1.14 14.35
N VAL A 103 2.19 1.85 14.93
CA VAL A 103 3.55 1.36 15.19
C VAL A 103 3.79 1.46 16.69
N SER A 104 4.24 0.38 17.33
CA SER A 104 4.60 0.40 18.75
C SER A 104 5.97 1.05 18.97
N GLU A 105 6.26 1.48 20.20
CA GLU A 105 7.52 2.17 20.52
C GLU A 105 8.76 1.31 20.20
N ASN A 106 8.64 -0.01 20.35
CA ASN A 106 9.71 -0.98 20.10
C ASN A 106 9.77 -1.49 18.65
N GLU A 107 8.91 -0.97 17.76
CA GLU A 107 8.85 -1.39 16.37
C GLU A 107 9.72 -0.50 15.49
N LYS A 108 10.78 -1.09 14.91
CA LYS A 108 11.73 -0.41 14.04
C LYS A 108 11.50 -0.78 12.59
N LEU A 109 11.40 0.21 11.71
CA LEU A 109 11.35 -0.01 10.27
C LEU A 109 12.76 -0.36 9.75
N PHE A 110 12.91 -1.51 9.10
CA PHE A 110 14.18 -1.91 8.48
C PHE A 110 14.33 -1.29 7.09
N LYS A 111 13.39 -1.57 6.19
CA LYS A 111 13.44 -1.08 4.82
C LYS A 111 12.06 -0.99 4.19
N THR A 112 12.00 -0.23 3.11
CA THR A 112 10.82 -0.12 2.25
C THR A 112 11.20 -0.47 0.82
N TYR A 113 10.32 -1.22 0.15
CA TYR A 113 10.49 -1.65 -1.23
C TYR A 113 9.26 -1.29 -2.04
N GLN A 114 9.47 -0.81 -3.27
CA GLN A 114 8.38 -0.60 -4.21
C GLN A 114 8.03 -1.94 -4.88
N CYS A 115 6.75 -2.29 -4.88
CA CYS A 115 6.25 -3.51 -5.47
C CYS A 115 4.77 -3.37 -5.84
N TYR A 116 4.22 -4.44 -6.39
CA TYR A 116 2.80 -4.61 -6.64
C TYR A 116 2.24 -5.71 -5.76
N LEU A 117 1.05 -5.49 -5.20
CA LEU A 117 0.26 -6.54 -4.57
C LEU A 117 -0.73 -7.08 -5.60
N SER A 118 -0.71 -8.39 -5.84
CA SER A 118 -1.70 -9.05 -6.69
C SER A 118 -3.04 -9.09 -5.98
N THR A 119 -4.10 -8.65 -6.66
CA THR A 119 -5.48 -8.75 -6.19
C THR A 119 -6.37 -9.30 -7.30
N THR A 120 -7.61 -9.68 -6.98
CA THR A 120 -8.58 -10.17 -7.96
C THR A 120 -8.94 -9.13 -9.03
N ALA A 121 -8.91 -7.84 -8.68
CA ALA A 121 -9.11 -6.73 -9.62
C ALA A 121 -7.83 -6.35 -10.40
N GLY A 122 -6.72 -7.04 -10.13
CA GLY A 122 -5.42 -6.83 -10.76
C GLY A 122 -4.33 -6.33 -9.79
N PRO A 123 -3.09 -6.14 -10.28
CA PRO A 123 -1.98 -5.70 -9.45
C PRO A 123 -2.11 -4.25 -8.99
N ILE A 124 -1.93 -4.00 -7.70
CA ILE A 124 -1.97 -2.67 -7.09
C ILE A 124 -0.54 -2.23 -6.77
N ALA A 125 -0.08 -1.13 -7.37
CA ALA A 125 1.23 -0.54 -7.07
C ALA A 125 1.27 0.07 -5.66
N GLY A 126 2.35 -0.18 -4.93
CA GLY A 126 2.51 0.31 -3.57
C GLY A 126 3.91 0.16 -2.99
N LEU A 127 3.98 0.46 -1.70
CA LEU A 127 5.17 0.29 -0.89
C LEU A 127 4.97 -0.83 0.11
N LEU A 128 5.94 -1.73 0.14
CA LEU A 128 6.10 -2.77 1.14
C LEU A 128 7.10 -2.29 2.20
N PHE A 129 6.62 -2.15 3.43
CA PHE A 129 7.40 -1.82 4.62
C PHE A 129 7.70 -3.12 5.37
N ILE A 130 8.98 -3.34 5.70
CA ILE A 130 9.42 -4.45 6.52
C ILE A 130 9.98 -3.87 7.81
N SER A 131 9.36 -4.21 8.94
CA SER A 131 9.75 -3.79 10.28
C SER A 131 10.16 -4.99 11.14
N SER A 132 10.63 -4.73 12.37
CA SER A 132 10.96 -5.75 13.35
C SER A 132 9.77 -6.58 13.83
N LYS A 133 8.53 -6.10 13.69
CA LYS A 133 7.33 -6.80 14.19
C LYS A 133 6.30 -7.17 13.11
N LYS A 134 6.31 -6.51 11.96
CA LYS A 134 5.36 -6.77 10.87
C LYS A 134 5.89 -6.40 9.48
N MET A 135 5.31 -7.04 8.48
CA MET A 135 5.36 -6.59 7.09
C MET A 135 4.05 -5.88 6.74
N ALA A 136 4.13 -4.70 6.14
CA ALA A 136 2.95 -3.91 5.82
C ALA A 136 3.01 -3.32 4.41
N PHE A 137 1.89 -3.35 3.69
CA PHE A 137 1.78 -2.82 2.34
C PHE A 137 0.78 -1.67 2.29
N CYS A 138 1.13 -0.59 1.58
CA CYS A 138 0.21 0.50 1.29
C CYS A 138 0.27 0.86 -0.19
N SER A 139 -0.90 0.90 -0.83
CA SER A 139 -1.04 1.41 -2.20
C SER A 139 -0.55 2.86 -2.33
N GLU A 140 0.13 3.17 -3.43
CA GLU A 140 0.58 4.53 -3.72
C GLU A 140 -0.59 5.45 -4.07
N ARG A 141 -1.59 4.91 -4.79
CA ARG A 141 -2.80 5.62 -5.21
C ARG A 141 -4.01 5.18 -4.38
N SER A 142 -4.87 6.13 -4.04
CA SER A 142 -6.16 5.82 -3.44
C SER A 142 -7.13 5.24 -4.46
N ILE A 143 -7.85 4.21 -4.05
CA ILE A 143 -8.93 3.55 -4.79
C ILE A 143 -10.28 4.11 -4.34
N LYS A 144 -11.25 4.15 -5.26
CA LYS A 144 -12.63 4.51 -4.93
C LYS A 144 -13.33 3.28 -4.38
N VAL A 145 -13.96 3.42 -3.22
CA VAL A 145 -14.73 2.38 -2.55
C VAL A 145 -16.07 2.99 -2.13
N ALA A 146 -17.15 2.23 -2.28
CA ALA A 146 -18.45 2.65 -1.78
C ALA A 146 -18.45 2.57 -0.24
N SER A 147 -18.87 3.65 0.42
CA SER A 147 -19.16 3.65 1.84
C SER A 147 -20.47 2.90 2.08
N PRO A 148 -20.70 2.38 3.30
CA PRO A 148 -21.98 1.79 3.68
C PRO A 148 -23.17 2.73 3.47
N GLN A 149 -22.94 4.04 3.49
CA GLN A 149 -23.94 5.10 3.27
C GLN A 149 -24.19 5.41 1.79
N GLY A 150 -23.47 4.74 0.86
CA GLY A 150 -23.64 4.91 -0.59
C GLY A 150 -22.69 5.92 -1.23
N ASP A 151 -21.92 6.68 -0.43
CA ASP A 151 -20.95 7.64 -0.94
C ASP A 151 -19.69 6.97 -1.48
N MET A 152 -19.11 7.52 -2.55
CA MET A 152 -17.81 7.06 -3.07
C MET A 152 -16.66 7.72 -2.32
N ILE A 153 -16.01 6.99 -1.42
CA ILE A 153 -14.85 7.45 -0.67
C ILE A 153 -13.55 7.00 -1.33
N ARG A 154 -12.47 7.77 -1.16
CA ARG A 154 -11.13 7.42 -1.65
C ARG A 154 -10.27 6.93 -0.51
N VAL A 155 -9.90 5.66 -0.53
CA VAL A 155 -9.08 5.01 0.51
C VAL A 155 -7.83 4.40 -0.10
N HIS A 156 -6.75 4.34 0.68
CA HIS A 156 -5.59 3.55 0.28
C HIS A 156 -5.82 2.09 0.68
N TYR A 157 -5.62 1.18 -0.27
CA TYR A 157 -5.51 -0.25 0.03
C TYR A 157 -4.31 -0.46 0.96
N LYS A 158 -4.53 -1.14 2.08
CA LYS A 158 -3.53 -1.40 3.11
C LYS A 158 -3.59 -2.86 3.55
N VAL A 159 -2.44 -3.46 3.78
CA VAL A 159 -2.27 -4.80 4.37
C VAL A 159 -1.24 -4.68 5.49
N SER A 160 -1.46 -5.37 6.60
CA SER A 160 -0.54 -5.41 7.73
C SER A 160 -0.50 -6.83 8.27
N ILE A 161 0.65 -7.48 8.15
CA ILE A 161 0.86 -8.89 8.51
C ILE A 161 1.93 -8.94 9.60
N PRO A 162 1.56 -9.26 10.86
CA PRO A 162 2.54 -9.51 11.92
C PRO A 162 3.50 -10.64 11.52
N LEU A 163 4.79 -10.50 11.83
CA LEU A 163 5.78 -11.52 11.48
C LEU A 163 5.47 -12.86 12.14
N CYS A 164 5.00 -12.85 13.39
CA CYS A 164 4.55 -14.05 14.11
C CYS A 164 3.34 -14.76 13.48
N LYS A 165 2.64 -14.12 12.53
CA LYS A 165 1.53 -14.71 11.77
C LYS A 165 1.96 -15.21 10.40
N ILE A 166 3.21 -15.02 10.00
CA ILE A 166 3.74 -15.55 8.74
C ILE A 166 4.15 -17.00 8.96
N ASN A 167 3.48 -17.91 8.25
CA ASN A 167 3.77 -19.33 8.30
C ASN A 167 4.93 -19.70 7.37
N ARG A 168 4.88 -19.20 6.13
CA ARG A 168 5.91 -19.45 5.12
C ARG A 168 6.02 -18.29 4.15
N VAL A 169 7.21 -18.17 3.58
CA VAL A 169 7.51 -17.24 2.49
C VAL A 169 8.10 -18.05 1.34
N ASN A 170 7.45 -18.00 0.18
CA ASN A 170 7.89 -18.73 -1.00
C ASN A 170 8.38 -17.76 -2.07
N GLN A 171 9.53 -18.10 -2.64
CA GLN A 171 10.04 -17.43 -3.83
C GLN A 171 9.50 -18.13 -5.06
N SER A 172 9.07 -17.34 -6.03
CA SER A 172 8.49 -17.84 -7.26
C SER A 172 9.05 -17.07 -8.46
N GLN A 173 9.24 -17.76 -9.58
CA GLN A 173 9.61 -17.11 -10.84
C GLN A 173 8.75 -17.62 -11.99
N ASN A 174 8.49 -16.74 -12.97
CA ASN A 174 7.81 -17.13 -14.19
C ASN A 174 8.75 -17.96 -15.08
N THR A 175 8.37 -19.19 -15.40
CA THR A 175 9.18 -20.09 -16.25
C THR A 175 9.45 -19.53 -17.64
N LYS A 176 8.52 -18.76 -18.21
CA LYS A 176 8.68 -18.12 -19.53
C LYS A 176 9.39 -16.77 -19.46
N LYS A 177 9.33 -16.11 -18.30
CA LYS A 177 9.93 -14.78 -18.07
C LYS A 177 10.66 -14.74 -16.73
N PRO A 178 11.89 -15.26 -16.64
CA PRO A 178 12.63 -15.38 -15.38
C PRO A 178 12.86 -14.04 -14.64
N SER A 179 12.77 -12.92 -15.37
CA SER A 179 12.81 -11.57 -14.78
C SER A 179 11.58 -11.25 -13.92
N GLN A 180 10.46 -11.94 -14.12
CA GLN A 180 9.25 -11.81 -13.32
C GLN A 180 9.35 -12.74 -12.11
N LYS A 181 9.74 -12.14 -10.99
CA LYS A 181 9.80 -12.78 -9.68
C LYS A 181 8.60 -12.40 -8.83
N TYR A 182 8.12 -13.37 -8.08
CA TYR A 182 6.98 -13.27 -7.18
C TYR A 182 7.39 -13.71 -5.79
N LEU A 183 6.79 -13.08 -4.80
CA LEU A 183 6.94 -13.39 -3.39
C LEU A 183 5.56 -13.74 -2.85
N GLU A 184 5.38 -15.00 -2.49
CA GLU A 184 4.18 -15.47 -1.81
C GLU A 184 4.43 -15.47 -0.31
N VAL A 185 3.55 -14.81 0.44
CA VAL A 185 3.55 -14.85 1.91
C VAL A 185 2.27 -15.53 2.34
N VAL A 186 2.41 -16.67 3.00
CA VAL A 186 1.27 -17.43 3.53
C VAL A 186 1.23 -17.26 5.04
N THR A 187 0.08 -16.89 5.55
CA THR A 187 -0.14 -16.68 6.98
C THR A 187 -0.65 -17.95 7.66
N VAL A 188 -0.56 -18.00 8.99
CA VAL A 188 -0.97 -19.17 9.80
C VAL A 188 -2.47 -19.48 9.72
N ASP A 189 -3.29 -18.47 9.43
CA ASP A 189 -4.73 -18.55 9.18
C ASP A 189 -5.09 -18.93 7.73
N GLY A 190 -4.09 -19.21 6.89
CA GLY A 190 -4.28 -19.77 5.56
C GLY A 190 -4.49 -18.75 4.43
N PHE A 191 -4.35 -17.45 4.71
CA PHE A 191 -4.35 -16.44 3.65
C PHE A 191 -3.00 -16.41 2.92
N ASP A 192 -3.04 -16.17 1.61
CA ASP A 192 -1.87 -15.99 0.77
C ASP A 192 -1.82 -14.59 0.16
N PHE A 193 -0.66 -13.95 0.25
CA PHE A 193 -0.40 -12.62 -0.29
C PHE A 193 0.71 -12.68 -1.33
N TRP A 194 0.38 -12.30 -2.56
CA TRP A 194 1.30 -12.35 -3.70
C TRP A 194 1.84 -10.96 -4.03
N PHE A 195 3.13 -10.76 -3.81
CA PHE A 195 3.83 -9.55 -4.19
C PHE A 195 4.68 -9.79 -5.45
N MET A 196 4.74 -8.79 -6.32
CA MET A 196 5.43 -8.91 -7.61
C MET A 196 5.98 -7.57 -8.08
N GLY A 197 6.77 -7.57 -9.15
CA GLY A 197 7.27 -6.34 -9.77
C GLY A 197 8.13 -5.49 -8.83
N PHE A 198 8.91 -6.14 -7.97
CA PHE A 198 9.83 -5.47 -7.07
C PHE A 198 10.93 -4.75 -7.84
N LEU A 199 11.21 -3.50 -7.49
CA LEU A 199 12.39 -2.79 -8.03
C LEU A 199 13.71 -3.44 -7.56
N SER A 200 13.70 -4.11 -6.40
CA SER A 200 14.86 -4.83 -5.86
C SER A 200 14.41 -6.09 -5.13
N TYR A 201 13.99 -7.10 -5.89
CA TYR A 201 13.45 -8.36 -5.37
C TYR A 201 14.36 -9.04 -4.33
N GLN A 202 15.64 -9.27 -4.67
CA GLN A 202 16.55 -10.00 -3.79
C GLN A 202 16.77 -9.29 -2.45
N LYS A 203 16.87 -7.95 -2.49
CA LYS A 203 17.02 -7.13 -1.27
C LYS A 203 15.77 -7.22 -0.40
N ALA A 204 14.59 -7.19 -1.02
CA ALA A 204 13.33 -7.32 -0.31
C ALA A 204 13.19 -8.68 0.36
N PHE A 205 13.46 -9.77 -0.37
CA PHE A 205 13.41 -11.13 0.15
C PHE A 205 14.39 -11.33 1.31
N ASN A 206 15.68 -11.03 1.10
CA ASN A 206 16.70 -11.18 2.14
C ASN A 206 16.39 -10.32 3.38
N CYS A 207 15.76 -9.15 3.20
CA CYS A 207 15.34 -8.31 4.32
C CYS A 207 14.16 -8.91 5.09
N LEU A 208 13.20 -9.53 4.40
CA LEU A 208 12.07 -10.21 5.03
C LEU A 208 12.54 -11.45 5.79
N GLU A 209 13.40 -12.25 5.18
CA GLU A 209 13.99 -13.45 5.80
C GLU A 209 14.75 -13.09 7.08
N LYS A 210 15.62 -12.08 7.04
CA LYS A 210 16.30 -11.58 8.25
C LYS A 210 15.33 -11.09 9.32
N ALA A 211 14.28 -10.36 8.92
CA ALA A 211 13.28 -9.88 9.87
C ALA A 211 12.53 -11.03 10.55
N LEU A 212 12.23 -12.09 9.79
CA LEU A 212 11.60 -13.30 10.32
C LEU A 212 12.53 -14.02 11.29
N SER A 213 13.79 -14.28 10.91
CA SER A 213 14.78 -14.91 11.80
C SER A 213 14.91 -14.18 13.14
N LEU A 214 15.07 -12.85 13.11
CA LEU A 214 15.18 -12.04 14.33
C LEU A 214 13.89 -12.08 15.17
N SER A 215 12.72 -12.16 14.55
CA SER A 215 11.45 -12.20 15.29
C SER A 215 11.22 -13.51 16.04
N PHE A 216 11.87 -14.59 15.63
CA PHE A 216 11.80 -15.88 16.33
C PHE A 216 12.77 -15.95 17.51
N GLU A 217 13.93 -15.31 17.42
CA GLU A 217 14.90 -15.22 18.54
C GLU A 217 14.31 -14.45 19.74
N ASP A 218 13.56 -13.37 19.48
CA ASP A 218 12.84 -12.60 20.52
C ASP A 218 11.77 -13.41 21.29
N SER A 219 11.35 -14.57 20.78
CA SER A 219 10.21 -15.34 21.32
C SER A 219 10.62 -16.49 22.25
N GLU A 220 11.90 -16.87 22.28
CA GLU A 220 12.43 -17.98 23.10
C GLU A 220 13.03 -17.51 24.44
N GLU A 221 13.13 -16.19 24.68
CA GLU A 221 13.61 -15.60 25.94
C GLU A 221 12.49 -15.13 26.89
N GLN A 222 11.23 -15.56 26.66
CA GLN A 222 10.07 -15.22 27.51
C GLN A 222 9.37 -16.42 28.11
#